data_AF-A0A117MD23-F1
#
_entry.id   AF-A0A117MD23-F1
#
_cell.length_a   1.000
_cell.length_b   1.000
_cell.length_c   1.000
_cell.angle_alpha   90.00
_cell.angle_beta   90.00
_cell.angle_gamma   90.00
#
_symmetry.space_group_name_H-M   'P 1'
#
loop_
_entity.id
_entity.type
_entity.pdbx_description
1 polymer ?
#
loop_
_entity_poly.entity_id
_entity_poly.type
_entity_poly.pdbx_seq_one_letter_code
_entity_poly.pdbx_strand_id
1 'polypeptide(L)' 'MFDRAVVPIPYGKDEILDSISPIVKPGGAIHFYTFKKRHQIDGLIQEFEEKGLAVEFHRRCGNVAPGVSRWAFDLVKF' A
#
# COMPACT_ATOMS: atom_id res chain seq x y z
N MET A 1 -19.81 -2.82 -0.79
CA MET A 1 -18.45 -3.29 -1.15
C MET A 1 -17.92 -2.35 -2.23
N PHE A 2 -16.66 -1.94 -2.15
CA PHE A 2 -16.07 -0.92 -3.02
C PHE A 2 -15.26 -1.54 -4.16
N ASP A 3 -15.31 -0.94 -5.34
CA ASP A 3 -14.48 -1.32 -6.49
C ASP A 3 -13.06 -0.75 -6.38
N ARG A 4 -12.92 0.36 -5.65
CA ARG A 4 -11.65 1.05 -5.44
C ARG A 4 -11.60 1.73 -4.07
N ALA A 5 -10.44 1.66 -3.41
CA ALA A 5 -10.11 2.47 -2.24
C ALA A 5 -8.87 3.33 -2.51
N VAL A 6 -8.88 4.58 -2.03
CA VAL A 6 -7.70 5.45 -2.03
C VAL A 6 -7.37 5.75 -0.58
N VAL A 7 -6.17 5.36 -0.15
CA VAL A 7 -5.73 5.42 1.25
C VAL A 7 -4.51 6.35 1.33
N PRO A 8 -4.72 7.69 1.40
CA PRO A 8 -3.66 8.67 1.38
C PRO A 8 -3.07 8.88 2.79
N ILE A 9 -2.84 7.81 3.56
CA ILE A 9 -2.44 7.88 4.98
C ILE A 9 -0.96 7.50 5.14
N PRO A 10 0.00 8.36 4.77
CA PRO A 10 1.40 7.97 4.75
C PRO A 10 2.08 7.95 6.14
N TYR A 11 1.33 8.02 7.24
CA TYR A 11 1.86 8.26 8.59
C TYR A 11 2.25 6.98 9.35
N GLY A 12 2.62 5.91 8.64
CA GLY A 12 3.03 4.65 9.24
C GLY A 12 1.89 3.86 9.90
N LYS A 13 0.64 4.15 9.51
CA LYS A 13 -0.55 3.38 9.92
C LYS A 13 -0.89 2.33 8.86
N ASP A 14 0.08 1.50 8.51
CA ASP A 14 -0.06 0.54 7.42
C ASP A 14 -1.08 -0.57 7.75
N GLU A 15 -1.35 -0.81 9.05
CA GLU A 15 -2.39 -1.70 9.58
C GLU A 15 -3.80 -1.31 9.12
N ILE A 16 -4.01 -0.08 8.63
CA ILE A 16 -5.30 0.35 8.08
C ILE A 16 -5.75 -0.55 6.91
N LEU A 17 -4.81 -1.18 6.20
CA LEU A 17 -5.12 -2.11 5.12
C LEU A 17 -5.92 -3.32 5.61
N ASP A 18 -5.75 -3.74 6.87
CA ASP A 18 -6.52 -4.84 7.45
C ASP A 18 -8.00 -4.47 7.64
N SER A 19 -8.29 -3.17 7.79
CA SER A 19 -9.67 -2.64 7.84
C SER A 19 -10.24 -2.31 6.45
N ILE A 20 -9.39 -1.90 5.51
CA ILE A 20 -9.82 -1.51 4.14
C ILE A 20 -9.99 -2.72 3.22
N SER A 21 -9.10 -3.71 3.30
CA SER A 21 -9.15 -4.88 2.42
C SER A 21 -10.50 -5.60 2.47
N PRO A 22 -11.13 -5.88 3.63
CA PRO A 22 -12.42 -6.59 3.69
C PRO A 22 -13.58 -5.90 2.98
N ILE A 23 -13.58 -4.57 2.91
CA ILE A 23 -14.68 -3.80 2.30
C ILE A 23 -14.50 -3.57 0.80
N VAL A 24 -13.31 -3.86 0.27
CA VAL A 24 -13.01 -3.87 -1.18
C VAL A 24 -13.39 -5.23 -1.77
N LYS A 25 -13.98 -5.21 -2.96
CA LYS A 25 -14.37 -6.43 -3.68
C LYS A 25 -13.13 -7.23 -4.11
N PRO A 26 -13.20 -8.57 -4.25
CA PRO A 26 -12.20 -9.30 -5.01
C PRO A 26 -12.06 -8.71 -6.42
N GLY A 27 -10.84 -8.59 -6.93
CA GLY A 27 -10.47 -7.86 -8.13
C GLY A 27 -10.48 -6.32 -7.99
N GLY A 28 -10.88 -5.78 -6.84
CA GLY A 28 -10.92 -4.35 -6.58
C GLY A 28 -9.54 -3.75 -6.28
N ALA A 29 -9.37 -2.46 -6.57
CA ALA A 29 -8.10 -1.76 -6.46
C ALA A 29 -7.94 -1.00 -5.13
N ILE A 30 -6.73 -0.99 -4.56
CA ILE A 30 -6.37 -0.18 -3.40
C ILE A 30 -5.13 0.65 -3.74
N HIS A 31 -5.28 1.98 -3.76
CA HIS A 31 -4.17 2.92 -3.91
C HIS A 31 -3.67 3.33 -2.53
N PHE A 32 -2.56 2.75 -2.09
CA PHE A 32 -2.02 2.90 -0.76
C PHE A 32 -0.78 3.79 -0.74
N TYR A 33 -0.68 4.68 0.23
CA TYR A 33 0.44 5.60 0.39
C TYR A 33 1.07 5.44 1.77
N THR A 34 2.39 5.28 1.84
CA THR A 34 3.16 5.13 3.09
C THR A 34 4.48 5.91 3.06
N PHE A 35 5.12 6.08 4.22
CA PHE A 35 6.49 6.57 4.35
C PHE A 35 7.43 5.45 4.74
N LYS A 36 8.40 5.15 3.89
CA LYS A 36 9.37 4.08 4.11
C LYS A 36 10.75 4.43 3.58
N LYS A 37 11.76 3.77 4.13
CA LYS A 37 13.11 3.73 3.57
C LYS A 37 13.13 2.73 2.41
N ARG A 38 14.02 2.95 1.44
CA ARG A 38 14.11 2.11 0.23
C ARG A 38 14.31 0.62 0.53
N HIS A 39 15.12 0.27 1.53
CA HIS A 39 15.38 -1.13 1.88
C HIS A 39 14.19 -1.84 2.55
N GLN A 40 13.14 -1.12 2.93
CA GLN A 40 11.94 -1.71 3.54
C GLN A 40 10.88 -2.09 2.50
N ILE A 41 11.07 -1.70 1.23
CA ILE A 41 10.03 -1.82 0.20
C ILE A 41 9.81 -3.27 -0.21
N ASP A 42 10.89 -4.03 -0.40
CA ASP A 42 10.77 -5.44 -0.81
C ASP A 42 10.06 -6.27 0.26
N GLY A 43 10.34 -6.03 1.55
CA GLY A 43 9.62 -6.67 2.66
C GLY A 43 8.14 -6.27 2.71
N LEU A 44 7.83 -4.99 2.44
CA LEU A 44 6.45 -4.51 2.43
C LEU A 44 5.62 -5.11 1.28
N ILE A 45 6.25 -5.33 0.11
CA ILE A 45 5.62 -6.03 -1.03
C ILE A 45 5.23 -7.45 -0.61
N GLN A 46 6.16 -8.18 0.01
CA GLN A 46 5.89 -9.54 0.50
C GLN A 46 4.76 -9.54 1.54
N GLU A 47 4.77 -8.61 2.50
CA GLU A 47 3.69 -8.48 3.50
C GLU A 47 2.31 -8.22 2.85
N PHE A 48 2.25 -7.48 1.75
CA PHE A 48 0.99 -7.27 1.02
C PHE A 48 0.51 -8.54 0.32
N GLU A 49 1.42 -9.26 -0.34
CA GLU A 49 1.09 -10.50 -1.04
C GLU A 49 0.59 -11.58 -0.06
N GLU A 50 1.22 -11.71 1.11
CA GLU A 50 0.79 -12.60 2.19
C GLU A 50 -0.62 -12.25 2.73
N LYS A 51 -1.06 -10.99 2.57
CA LYS A 51 -2.39 -10.49 2.95
C LYS A 51 -3.44 -10.62 1.85
N GLY A 52 -3.13 -11.27 0.73
CA GLY A 52 -4.06 -11.41 -0.39
C GLY A 52 -4.15 -10.15 -1.28
N LEU A 53 -3.11 -9.31 -1.26
CA LEU A 53 -3.04 -8.07 -2.03
C LEU A 53 -1.86 -8.16 -3.01
N ALA A 54 -2.17 -8.33 -4.30
CA ALA A 54 -1.16 -8.31 -5.34
C ALA A 54 -0.67 -6.88 -5.57
N VAL A 55 0.65 -6.68 -5.66
CA VAL A 55 1.24 -5.37 -5.98
C VAL A 55 1.38 -5.24 -7.51
N GLU A 56 0.50 -4.48 -8.16
CA GLU A 56 0.61 -4.23 -9.61
C GLU A 56 1.71 -3.21 -9.92
N PHE A 57 1.80 -2.18 -9.08
CA PHE A 57 2.78 -1.13 -9.26
C PHE A 57 3.20 -0.53 -7.93
N HIS A 58 4.46 -0.13 -7.82
CA HIS A 58 4.94 0.68 -6.71
C HIS A 58 5.95 1.72 -7.19
N ARG A 59 5.91 2.91 -6.59
CA ARG A 59 6.85 3.98 -6.92
C ARG A 59 7.15 4.87 -5.74
N ARG A 60 8.37 5.42 -5.74
CA ARG A 60 8.76 6.55 -4.89
C ARG A 60 8.10 7.83 -5.42
N CYS A 61 7.45 8.61 -4.56
CA CYS A 61 6.71 9.81 -4.92
C CYS A 61 7.00 11.00 -3.98
N GLY A 62 8.30 11.31 -3.82
CA GLY A 62 8.78 12.45 -3.03
C GLY A 62 9.56 12.04 -1.79
N ASN A 63 10.43 12.93 -1.33
CA ASN A 63 11.24 12.74 -0.12
C ASN A 63 10.64 13.54 1.03
N VAL A 64 10.55 12.95 2.23
CA VAL A 64 9.95 13.62 3.40
C VAL A 64 10.93 13.81 4.55
N ALA A 65 11.98 13.00 4.62
CA ALA A 65 13.11 13.17 5.55
C ALA A 65 14.35 12.49 4.96
N PRO A 66 15.56 12.64 5.55
CA PRO A 66 16.75 11.93 5.10
C PRO A 66 16.53 10.41 5.04
N GLY A 67 16.64 9.84 3.83
CA GLY A 67 16.45 8.40 3.59
C GLY A 67 15.00 7.90 3.67
N VAL A 68 14.01 8.77 3.94
CA VAL A 68 12.59 8.41 4.04
C VAL A 68 11.81 9.08 2.91
N SER A 69 11.09 8.27 2.14
CA SER A 69 10.32 8.75 1.01
C SER A 69 8.85 8.35 1.13
N ARG A 70 8.00 9.12 0.45
CA ARG A 70 6.64 8.68 0.15
C ARG A 70 6.69 7.59 -0.90
N TRP A 71 5.95 6.53 -0.67
CA TRP A 71 5.74 5.44 -1.60
C TRP A 71 4.26 5.33 -1.91
N ALA A 72 3.95 5.14 -3.19
CA ALA A 72 2.62 4.81 -3.65
C ALA A 72 2.64 3.36 -4.13
N PHE A 73 1.63 2.60 -3.70
CA PHE A 73 1.38 1.23 -4.09
C PHE A 73 -0.01 1.15 -4.73
N ASP A 74 -0.07 0.54 -5.90
CA ASP A 74 -1.30 0.14 -6.55
C ASP A 74 -1.47 -1.36 -6.33
N LEU A 75 -2.48 -1.71 -5.53
CA LEU A 75 -2.75 -3.08 -5.08
C LEU A 75 -4.05 -3.59 -5.68
N VAL A 76 -4.12 -4.90 -5.96
CA VAL A 76 -5.35 -5.60 -6.35
C VAL A 76 -5.66 -6.69 -5.33
N LYS A 77 -6.88 -6.69 -4.83
CA LYS A 77 -7.36 -7.73 -3.91
C LYS A 77 -7.71 -9.00 -4.68
N PHE A 78 -7.25 -10.16 -4.23
CA PHE A 78 -7.67 -11.46 -4.78
C PHE A 78 -8.44 -12.31 -3.77
#